data_AF-A0A920TEC3-F1
#
_entry.id   AF-A0A920TEC3-F1
#
_cell.length_a   1.000
_cell.length_b   1.000
_cell.length_c   1.000
_cell.angle_alpha   90.00
_cell.angle_beta   90.00
_cell.angle_gamma   90.00
#
_symmetry.space_group_name_H-M   'P 1'
#
loop_
_entity.id
_entity.type
_entity.pdbx_description
1 polymer ?
#
loop_
_entity_poly.entity_id
_entity_poly.type
_entity_poly.pdbx_seq_one_letter_code
_entity_poly.pdbx_strand_id
1 'polypeptide(L)' 'MMTKTFLVFDHVRHMIQVVSHVKLDGAIEEEYLKAVARIDEIIDRLNSPLDPSEIPTKSGLNHLTELPI' A
#
# COMPACT_ATOMS: atom_id res chain seq x y z
N MET A 1 2.18 14.46 7.16
CA MET A 1 1.32 13.27 7.35
C MET A 1 2.24 12.08 7.60
N MET A 2 2.08 11.35 8.71
CA MET A 2 2.87 10.15 8.98
C MET A 2 2.08 8.93 8.54
N THR A 3 2.66 8.12 7.64
CA THR A 3 1.99 6.90 7.15
C THR A 3 2.26 5.76 8.11
N LYS A 4 1.25 4.92 8.34
CA LYS A 4 1.37 3.79 9.25
C LYS A 4 1.76 2.49 8.56
N THR A 5 1.44 2.31 7.28
CA THR A 5 1.77 1.11 6.50
C THR A 5 2.23 1.53 5.09
N PHE A 6 3.26 0.90 4.56
CA PHE A 6 3.75 1.12 3.20
C PHE A 6 4.27 -0.19 2.58
N LEU A 7 4.38 -0.19 1.26
CA LEU A 7 4.86 -1.31 0.45
C LEU A 7 6.24 -0.98 -0.11
N VAL A 8 7.14 -1.96 -0.07
CA VAL A 8 8.44 -1.89 -0.74
C VAL A 8 8.43 -2.90 -1.88
N PHE A 9 8.58 -2.39 -3.10
CA PHE A 9 8.71 -3.22 -4.31
C PHE A 9 10.19 -3.45 -4.58
N ASP A 10 10.68 -4.65 -4.25
CA ASP A 10 12.02 -5.07 -4.60
C ASP A 10 11.99 -5.71 -5.99
N HIS A 11 12.27 -4.90 -7.01
CA HIS A 11 12.27 -5.34 -8.41
C HIS A 11 13.38 -6.35 -8.72
N VAL A 12 14.51 -6.30 -8.01
CA VAL A 12 15.63 -7.21 -8.24
C VAL A 12 15.30 -8.60 -7.70
N ARG A 13 14.65 -8.67 -6.54
CA ARG A 13 14.26 -9.94 -5.92
C ARG A 13 12.85 -10.41 -6.30
N HIS A 14 12.11 -9.63 -7.09
CA HIS A 14 10.71 -9.88 -7.41
C HIS A 14 9.84 -10.10 -6.16
N MET A 15 10.05 -9.27 -5.14
CA MET A 15 9.31 -9.35 -3.88
C MET A 15 8.61 -8.03 -3.56
N ILE A 16 7.46 -8.15 -2.91
CA ILE A 16 6.77 -7.03 -2.28
C ILE A 16 6.86 -7.25 -0.77
N GLN A 17 7.35 -6.26 -0.03
CA GLN A 17 7.37 -6.28 1.43
C GLN A 17 6.34 -5.31 1.98
N VAL A 18 5.51 -5.79 2.91
CA VAL A 18 4.56 -4.97 3.66
C VAL A 18 5.20 -4.57 4.98
N VAL A 19 5.32 -3.27 5.22
CA VAL A 19 5.91 -2.74 6.46
C VAL A 19 4.88 -1.88 7.19
N SER A 20 4.73 -2.11 8.49
CA SER A 20 3.79 -1.39 9.33
C SER A 20 4.45 -0.86 10.59
N HIS A 21 4.29 0.43 10.86
CA HIS A 21 4.76 1.07 12.09
C HIS A 21 3.86 0.69 13.28
N VAL A 22 4.49 0.35 14.39
CA VAL A 22 3.87 0.13 15.70
C VAL A 22 4.08 1.37 16.57
N LYS A 23 3.05 1.76 17.30
CA LYS A 23 3.14 2.80 18.32
C LYS A 23 3.71 2.20 19.61
N LEU A 24 4.69 2.87 20.20
CA LEU A 24 5.33 2.43 21.44
C LEU A 24 4.72 3.12 22.68
N ASP A 25 3.89 4.13 22.46
CA ASP A 25 3.14 4.86 23.47
C ASP A 25 1.83 4.14 23.79
N GLY A 26 1.85 3.22 24.76
CA GLY A 26 0.65 2.54 25.27
C GLY A 26 0.81 1.04 25.47
N ALA A 27 -0.28 0.29 25.28
CA ALA A 27 -0.29 -1.17 25.34
C ALA A 27 0.39 -1.77 24.10
N ILE A 28 1.72 -1.97 24.20
CA ILE A 28 2.57 -2.40 23.08
C ILE A 28 2.04 -3.68 22.41
N GLU A 29 1.53 -4.64 23.19
CA GLU A 29 0.99 -5.90 22.66
C GLU A 29 -0.23 -5.66 21.76
N GLU A 30 -1.17 -4.80 22.16
CA GLU A 30 -2.32 -4.44 21.34
C GLU A 30 -1.90 -3.69 20.06
N GLU A 31 -0.96 -2.75 20.17
CA GLU A 31 -0.48 -1.98 19.01
C GLU A 31 0.31 -2.86 18.02
N TYR A 32 1.01 -3.88 18.53
CA TYR A 32 1.64 -4.90 17.70
C TYR A 32 0.60 -5.73 16.95
N LEU A 33 -0.42 -6.24 17.64
CA LEU A 33 -1.51 -7.00 17.00
C LEU A 33 -2.24 -6.17 15.94
N LYS A 34 -2.48 -4.88 16.20
CA LYS A 34 -3.05 -3.95 15.20
C LYS A 34 -2.14 -3.71 14.00
N ALA A 35 -0.81 -3.78 14.16
CA ALA A 35 0.11 -3.69 13.04
C ALA A 35 0.14 -4.99 12.21
N VAL A 36 0.12 -6.15 12.87
CA VAL A 36 0.00 -7.45 12.21
C VAL A 36 -1.28 -7.53 11.40
N ALA A 37 -2.43 -7.18 11.98
CA ALA A 37 -3.72 -7.19 11.27
C ALA A 37 -3.73 -6.30 10.01
N ARG A 38 -3.05 -5.14 10.04
CA ARG A 38 -2.89 -4.27 8.86
C ARG A 38 -1.98 -4.87 7.80
N ILE A 39 -0.98 -5.66 8.19
CA ILE A 39 -0.13 -6.40 7.26
C ILE A 39 -0.96 -7.48 6.58
N ASP A 40 -1.71 -8.26 7.35
CA ASP A 40 -2.54 -9.36 6.83
C ASP A 40 -3.61 -8.85 5.85
N GLU A 41 -4.30 -7.75 6.18
CA GLU A 41 -5.27 -7.12 5.28
C GLU A 41 -4.66 -6.72 3.91
N ILE A 42 -3.43 -6.19 3.93
CA ILE A 42 -2.73 -5.80 2.70
C ILE A 42 -2.31 -7.05 1.92
N ILE A 43 -1.83 -8.10 2.60
CA ILE A 43 -1.46 -9.37 1.98
C ILE A 43 -2.67 -10.01 1.30
N ASP A 44 -3.82 -10.06 1.98
CA ASP A 44 -5.06 -10.60 1.43
C ASP A 44 -5.48 -9.87 0.16
N ARG A 45 -5.38 -8.54 0.16
CA ARG A 45 -5.64 -7.71 -1.02
C ARG A 45 -4.65 -7.95 -2.16
N LEU A 46 -3.36 -8.11 -1.86
CA LEU A 46 -2.33 -8.38 -2.87
C LEU A 46 -2.47 -9.77 -3.50
N ASN A 47 -2.95 -10.74 -2.72
CA ASN A 47 -3.22 -12.11 -3.19
C ASN A 47 -4.55 -12.24 -3.94
N SER A 48 -5.43 -11.25 -3.83
CA SER A 48 -6.70 -11.24 -4.53
C SER A 48 -6.51 -10.89 -6.01
N PRO A 49 -7.24 -11.55 -6.94
CA PRO A 49 -7.20 -11.18 -8.34
C PRO A 49 -7.75 -9.76 -8.54
N LEU A 50 -7.17 -9.04 -9.51
CA LEU A 50 -7.74 -7.77 -9.95
C LEU A 50 -8.98 -8.03 -10.80
N ASP A 51 -10.06 -7.28 -10.57
CA ASP A 51 -11.20 -7.26 -11.47
C ASP A 51 -10.84 -6.44 -12.71
N PRO A 52 -10.75 -7.04 -13.91
CA PRO A 52 -10.39 -6.34 -15.14
C PRO A 52 -11.35 -5.19 -15.49
N SER A 53 -12.61 -5.26 -15.05
CA SER A 53 -13.61 -4.22 -15.29
C SER A 53 -13.37 -2.95 -14.46
N GLU A 54 -12.64 -3.06 -13.35
CA GLU A 54 -12.29 -1.94 -12.47
C GLU A 54 -10.94 -1.30 -12.82
N ILE A 55 -10.15 -1.90 -13.73
CA ILE A 55 -8.84 -1.38 -14.12
C ILE A 55 -9.03 -0.18 -15.06
N PRO A 56 -8.58 1.04 -14.68
CA PRO A 56 -8.68 2.20 -15.56
C PRO A 56 -7.85 1.99 -16.82
N THR A 57 -8.50 2.00 -17.98
CA THR A 57 -7.85 1.79 -19.30
C THR A 57 -7.13 3.04 -19.82
N LYS A 58 -7.32 4.19 -19.15
CA LYS A 58 -6.62 5.43 -19.48
C LYS A 58 -5.50 5.66 -18.46
N SER A 59 -4.28 5.79 -18.95
CA SER A 59 -3.15 6.27 -18.13
C SER A 59 -3.51 7.62 -17.50
N GLY A 60 -3.21 7.82 -16.22
CA GLY A 60 -3.50 9.04 -15.46
C GLY A 60 -2.76 10.31 -15.94
N LEU A 61 -2.10 10.28 -17.10
CA LEU A 61 -1.32 11.37 -17.69
C LEU A 61 -2.17 12.46 -18.38
N ASN A 62 -3.44 12.63 -18.02
CA ASN A 62 -4.32 13.61 -18.69
C ASN A 62 -4.09 15.06 -18.23
N HIS A 63 -3.16 15.34 -17.30
CA HIS A 63 -2.97 16.69 -16.73
C HIS A 63 -1.85 17.53 -17.38
N LEU A 64 -1.23 17.06 -18.47
CA LEU A 64 -0.16 17.82 -19.16
C LEU A 64 -0.65 18.66 -20.36
N THR A 65 -1.96 18.73 -20.62
CA THR A 65 -2.53 19.47 -21.76
C THR A 65 -2.99 20.89 -21.45
N GLU A 66 -2.77 21.41 -20.24
CA GLU A 66 -3.19 22.76 -19.83
C GLU A 66 -2.03 23.69 -19.45
N LEU A 67 -0.86 23.56 -20.09
CA LEU A 67 0.13 24.64 -20.04
C LEU A 67 -0.24 25.69 -21.09
N PRO A 68 -0.53 26.95 -20.70
CA PRO A 68 -0.74 28.02 -21.66
C PRO A 68 0.59 28.30 -22.38
N ILE A 69 0.51 28.43 -23.70
CA ILE A 69 1.60 28.87 -24.59
C ILE A 69 1.96 30.32 -24.25
#